data_AF-A0A364MTK8-F1
#
_entry.id   AF-A0A364MTK8-F1
#
_cell.length_a   1.000
_cell.length_b   1.000
_cell.length_c   1.000
_cell.angle_alpha   90.00
_cell.angle_beta   90.00
_cell.angle_gamma   90.00
#
_symmetry.space_group_name_H-M   'P 1'
#
loop_
_entity.id
_entity.type
_entity.pdbx_description
1 polymer ?
#
loop_
_entity_poly.entity_id
_entity_poly.type
_entity_poly.pdbx_seq_one_letter_code
_entity_poly.pdbx_strand_id
1 'polypeptide(L)' 'MSKTKQAKKSKVKPFVKQVNYTHIMPTRYTIELENLKGVVSADTFKEVSQREEAKKTVKKAFEERYQSGKNRWFFTPLQF' A
#
# COMPACT_ATOMS: atom_id res chain seq x y z
N MET A 1 24.91 1.58 2.99
CA MET A 1 23.94 1.58 4.11
C MET A 1 24.08 0.26 4.86
N SER A 2 24.09 0.24 6.20
CA SER A 2 24.09 -1.04 6.93
C SER A 2 22.80 -1.82 6.68
N LYS A 3 22.86 -3.16 6.77
CA LYS A 3 21.68 -4.03 6.59
C LYS A 3 20.51 -3.63 7.50
N THR A 4 20.82 -3.27 8.75
CA THR A 4 19.83 -2.79 9.74
C THR A 4 19.20 -1.46 9.34
N LYS A 5 19.97 -0.53 8.78
CA LYS A 5 19.47 0.79 8.32
C LYS A 5 18.63 0.64 7.05
N GLN A 6 18.98 -0.29 6.16
CA GLN A 6 18.21 -0.60 4.97
C GLN A 6 16.84 -1.18 5.34
N ALA A 7 16.80 -2.18 6.22
CA ALA A 7 15.54 -2.78 6.69
C ALA A 7 14.59 -1.75 7.35
N LYS A 8 15.12 -0.78 8.09
CA LYS A 8 14.29 0.30 8.67
C LYS A 8 13.70 1.23 7.60
N LYS A 9 14.47 1.58 6.56
CA LYS A 9 14.02 2.47 5.47
C LYS A 9 13.04 1.81 4.51
N SER A 10 13.07 0.48 4.37
CA SER A 10 12.16 -0.26 3.50
C SER A 10 10.77 -0.49 4.10
N LYS A 11 10.50 -0.02 5.33
CA LYS A 11 9.20 -0.19 5.98
C LYS A 11 8.16 0.73 5.37
N VAL A 12 6.97 0.18 5.09
CA VAL A 12 5.83 0.93 4.54
C VAL A 12 4.73 1.05 5.59
N LYS A 13 4.12 2.23 5.72
CA LYS A 13 2.93 2.47 6.56
C LYS A 13 1.72 2.68 5.65
N PRO A 14 0.90 1.64 5.39
CA PRO A 14 -0.25 1.77 4.51
C PRO A 14 -1.45 2.42 5.20
N PHE A 15 -2.39 2.88 4.38
CA PHE A 15 -3.73 3.32 4.79
C PHE A 15 -4.78 2.75 3.83
N VAL A 16 -6.02 2.68 4.30
CA VAL A 16 -7.17 2.21 3.52
C VAL A 16 -8.27 3.26 3.69
N LYS A 17 -8.85 3.74 2.58
CA LYS A 17 -9.82 4.84 2.59
C LYS A 17 -10.81 4.68 1.43
N GLN A 18 -12.09 4.93 1.71
CA GLN A 18 -13.10 5.11 0.68
C GLN A 18 -13.03 6.56 0.17
N VAL A 19 -12.89 6.75 -1.14
CA VAL A 19 -12.62 8.05 -1.76
C VAL A 19 -13.56 8.24 -2.95
N ASN A 20 -14.14 9.44 -3.09
CA ASN A 20 -14.90 9.84 -4.27
C ASN A 20 -13.97 10.01 -5.48
N TYR A 21 -14.42 9.64 -6.68
CA TYR A 21 -13.66 9.81 -7.92
C TYR A 21 -13.20 11.25 -8.16
N THR A 22 -13.95 12.25 -7.73
CA THR A 22 -13.55 13.66 -7.83
C THR A 22 -12.28 14.01 -7.04
N HIS A 23 -11.94 13.22 -6.01
CA HIS A 23 -10.76 13.42 -5.18
C HIS A 23 -9.56 12.58 -5.64
N ILE A 24 -9.65 11.93 -6.80
CA ILE A 24 -8.58 11.09 -7.37
C ILE A 24 -8.09 11.71 -8.66
N MET A 25 -6.78 11.93 -8.75
CA MET A 25 -6.12 12.24 -10.02
C MET A 25 -5.72 10.91 -10.68
N PRO A 26 -6.34 10.49 -11.79
CA PRO A 26 -5.96 9.25 -12.47
C PRO A 26 -4.55 9.40 -13.04
N THR A 27 -3.77 8.32 -12.98
CA THR A 27 -2.40 8.29 -13.50
C THR A 27 -2.26 7.21 -14.56
N ARG A 28 -1.30 7.36 -15.47
CA ARG A 28 -0.99 6.35 -16.51
C ARG A 28 -0.48 5.02 -15.93
N TYR A 29 0.10 5.05 -14.73
CA TYR A 29 0.73 3.88 -14.14
C TYR A 29 -0.30 2.92 -13.55
N THR A 30 -0.13 1.63 -13.81
CA THR A 30 -0.95 0.57 -13.23
C THR A 30 -0.17 -0.22 -12.19
N ILE A 31 -0.89 -0.79 -11.22
CA ILE A 31 -0.33 -1.71 -10.24
C ILE A 31 -1.23 -2.93 -10.22
N GLU A 32 -0.69 -4.07 -10.62
CA GLU A 32 -1.36 -5.34 -10.47
C GLU A 32 -1.38 -5.70 -8.99
N LEU A 33 -2.56 -5.86 -8.40
CA LEU A 33 -2.74 -6.12 -6.97
C LEU A 33 -3.47 -7.45 -6.75
N GLU A 34 -3.04 -8.51 -7.44
CA GLU A 34 -3.67 -9.83 -7.35
C GLU A 34 -3.77 -10.34 -5.91
N ASN A 35 -2.73 -10.12 -5.10
CA ASN A 35 -2.68 -10.55 -3.70
C ASN A 35 -3.54 -9.72 -2.73
N LEU A 36 -4.13 -8.60 -3.18
CA LEU A 36 -4.97 -7.72 -2.34
C LEU A 36 -6.45 -7.74 -2.76
N LYS A 37 -6.80 -8.47 -3.81
CA LYS A 37 -8.18 -8.60 -4.27
C LYS A 37 -8.99 -9.36 -3.21
N GLY A 38 -10.02 -8.72 -2.65
CA GLY A 38 -10.88 -9.28 -1.60
C GLY A 38 -10.43 -8.96 -0.16
N VAL A 39 -9.19 -8.50 0.04
CA VAL A 39 -8.70 -8.08 1.37
C VAL A 39 -9.33 -6.76 1.81
N VAL A 40 -9.64 -5.89 0.85
CA VAL A 40 -10.34 -4.61 1.10
C VAL A 40 -11.73 -4.71 0.49
N SER A 41 -12.73 -4.82 1.35
CA SER A 41 -14.15 -4.85 0.99
C SER A 41 -14.92 -3.77 1.75
N ALA A 42 -16.18 -3.52 1.39
CA ALA A 42 -17.03 -2.58 2.12
C ALA A 42 -17.18 -2.96 3.61
N ASP A 43 -17.15 -4.25 3.93
CA ASP A 43 -17.27 -4.75 5.30
C ASP A 43 -16.06 -4.43 6.16
N THR A 44 -14.86 -4.41 5.57
CA THR A 44 -13.63 -4.05 6.30
C THR A 44 -13.67 -2.65 6.90
N PHE A 45 -14.59 -1.79 6.44
CA PHE A 45 -14.76 -0.45 6.98
C PHE A 45 -15.75 -0.39 8.15
N LYS A 46 -16.51 -1.45 8.46
CA LYS A 46 -17.48 -1.46 9.56
C LYS A 46 -16.77 -1.52 10.92
N GLU A 47 -15.80 -2.42 11.05
CA GLU A 47 -15.09 -2.67 12.30
C GLU A 47 -13.64 -2.20 12.27
N VAL A 48 -13.16 -1.65 13.39
CA VAL A 48 -11.79 -1.13 13.49
C VAL A 48 -10.74 -2.25 13.45
N SER A 49 -11.04 -3.40 14.07
CA SER A 49 -10.18 -4.59 14.08
C SER A 49 -9.89 -5.11 12.66
N GLN A 50 -10.93 -5.18 11.83
CA GLN A 50 -10.80 -5.60 10.42
C GLN A 50 -9.95 -4.64 9.60
N ARG A 51 -10.03 -3.33 9.86
CA ARG A 51 -9.15 -2.33 9.22
C ARG A 51 -7.69 -2.55 9.60
N GLU A 52 -7.41 -2.94 10.84
CA GLU A 52 -6.04 -3.21 11.29
C GLU A 52 -5.47 -4.47 10.64
N GLU A 53 -6.29 -5.52 10.53
CA GLU A 53 -5.91 -6.76 9.83
C GLU A 53 -5.64 -6.52 8.35
N ALA A 54 -6.52 -5.78 7.67
CA ALA A 54 -6.32 -5.39 6.27
C ALA A 54 -5.05 -4.54 6.09
N LYS A 55 -4.72 -3.63 7.02
CA LYS A 55 -3.46 -2.87 6.95
C LYS A 55 -2.24 -3.76 7.11
N LYS A 56 -2.30 -4.80 7.95
CA LYS A 56 -1.19 -5.74 8.17
C LYS A 56 -0.90 -6.56 6.91
N THR A 57 -1.94 -7.03 6.22
CA THR A 57 -1.80 -7.78 4.96
C THR A 57 -1.29 -6.89 3.83
N VAL A 58 -1.86 -5.67 3.66
CA VAL A 58 -1.39 -4.68 2.68
C VAL A 58 0.07 -4.30 2.92
N LYS A 59 0.47 -4.12 4.17
CA LYS A 59 1.86 -3.78 4.52
C LYS A 59 2.84 -4.84 4.01
N LYS A 60 2.58 -6.12 4.26
CA LYS A 60 3.45 -7.22 3.82
C LYS A 60 3.61 -7.22 2.30
N ALA A 61 2.49 -7.15 1.57
CA ALA A 61 2.49 -7.14 0.11
C ALA A 61 3.26 -5.94 -0.49
N PHE A 62 3.14 -4.75 0.12
CA PHE A 62 3.85 -3.56 -0.32
C PHE A 62 5.35 -3.61 -0.02
N GLU A 63 5.74 -4.13 1.15
CA GLU A 63 7.16 -4.31 1.50
C GLU A 63 7.85 -5.34 0.59
N GLU A 64 7.18 -6.43 0.24
CA GLU A 64 7.67 -7.43 -0.73
C GLU A 64 7.83 -6.82 -2.13
N ARG A 65 6.83 -6.07 -2.63
CA ARG A 65 6.93 -5.38 -3.93
C ARG A 65 8.06 -4.35 -3.95
N TYR A 66 8.19 -3.56 -2.89
CA TYR A 66 9.25 -2.57 -2.78
C TYR A 66 10.64 -3.22 -2.86
N GLN A 67 10.83 -4.36 -2.18
CA GLN A 67 12.09 -5.11 -2.22
C GLN A 67 12.37 -5.72 -3.60
N SER A 68 11.33 -6.14 -4.33
CA SER A 68 11.46 -6.65 -5.71
C SER A 68 11.81 -5.58 -6.75
N GLY A 69 11.76 -4.29 -6.39
CA GLY A 69 12.04 -3.17 -7.30
C GLY A 69 10.92 -2.87 -8.32
N LYS A 70 9.77 -3.55 -8.21
CA LYS A 70 8.59 -3.29 -9.06
C LYS A 70 7.89 -1.99 -8.64
N ASN A 71 7.21 -1.35 -9.60
CA ASN A 71 6.39 -0.15 -9.36
C ASN A 71 7.14 1.00 -8.65
N ARG A 72 8.39 1.27 -9.05
CA ARG A 72 9.26 2.28 -8.42
C ARG A 72 8.62 3.66 -8.29
N TRP A 73 7.83 4.10 -9.27
CA TRP A 73 7.11 5.37 -9.21
C TRP A 73 6.13 5.44 -8.02
N PHE A 74 5.39 4.37 -7.75
CA PHE A 74 4.41 4.31 -6.66
C PHE A 74 5.04 4.44 -5.26
N PHE A 75 6.24 3.89 -5.08
CA PHE A 75 6.97 3.97 -3.81
C PHE A 75 7.85 5.22 -3.67
N THR A 76 7.85 6.10 -4.68
CA THR A 76 8.56 7.38 -4.61
C THR A 76 7.59 8.45 -4.10
N PRO A 77 7.95 9.21 -3.05
CA PRO A 77 7.07 10.25 -2.53
C PRO A 77 6.86 11.36 -3.57
N LEU A 78 5.61 11.74 -3.80
CA LEU A 78 5.27 12.88 -4.65
C LEU A 78 5.77 14.16 -4.01
N GLN A 79 6.66 14.87 -4.69
CA GLN A 79 7.13 16.20 -4.29
C GLN A 79 6.25 17.24 -5.00
N PHE A 80 5.66 18.15 -4.24
CA PHE A 80 4.92 19.30 -4.73
C PHE A 80 5.40 20.55 -4.00
#